data_AF-A0A2H9U1F1-F1
#
_entry.id   AF-A0A2H9U1F1-F1
#
_cell.length_a   1.000
_cell.length_b   1.000
_cell.length_c   1.000
_cell.angle_alpha   90.00
_cell.angle_beta   90.00
_cell.angle_gamma   90.00
#
_symmetry.space_group_name_H-M   'P 1'
#
loop_
_entity.id
_entity.type
_entity.pdbx_description
1 polymer ?
#
loop_
_entity_poly.entity_id
_entity_poly.type
_entity_poly.pdbx_seq_one_letter_code
_entity_poly.pdbx_strand_id
1 'polypeptide(L)' 'MHYYPNGLIASETGFDGRTTAYRYDLTGQLLEKSELGEQGGELITRYQRDAMGRLIHKTLPDGQQIAYRYDGHGQLSEV' A
#
# COMPACT_ATOMS: atom_id res chain seq x y z
N MET A 1 -1.05 -1.22 18.37
CA MET A 1 -0.11 -1.12 17.23
C MET A 1 0.94 -2.19 17.38
N HIS A 2 1.31 -2.85 16.28
CA HIS A 2 2.33 -3.88 16.19
C HIS A 2 3.38 -3.49 15.17
N TYR A 3 4.63 -3.83 15.42
CA TYR A 3 5.77 -3.46 14.57
C TYR A 3 6.60 -4.68 14.21
N TYR A 4 7.21 -4.64 13.04
CA TYR A 4 8.29 -5.53 12.66
C TYR A 4 9.59 -5.16 13.41
N PRO A 5 10.57 -6.08 13.51
CA PRO A 5 11.84 -5.79 14.18
C PRO A 5 12.63 -4.61 13.59
N ASN A 6 12.41 -4.29 12.31
CA ASN A 6 13.00 -3.13 11.64
C ASN A 6 12.29 -1.80 11.95
N GLY A 7 11.29 -1.80 12.83
CA GLY A 7 10.54 -0.62 13.24
C GLY A 7 9.40 -0.22 12.31
N LEU A 8 9.16 -0.93 11.21
CA LEU A 8 8.01 -0.68 10.35
C LEU A 8 6.73 -1.18 11.01
N ILE A 9 5.63 -0.43 10.85
CA ILE A 9 4.33 -0.80 11.42
C ILE A 9 3.77 -2.02 10.70
N ALA A 10 3.53 -3.11 11.43
CA ALA A 10 2.94 -4.33 10.90
C ALA A 10 1.42 -4.27 10.92
N SER A 11 0.83 -3.71 11.98
CA SER A 11 -0.61 -3.46 12.06
C SER A 11 -0.98 -2.41 13.09
N GLU A 12 -2.12 -1.78 12.89
CA GLU A 12 -2.74 -0.86 13.84
C GLU A 12 -4.24 -1.09 13.92
N THR A 13 -4.80 -0.77 15.09
CA THR A 13 -6.24 -0.80 15.32
C THR A 13 -6.69 0.62 15.58
N GLY A 14 -7.61 1.13 14.76
CA GLY A 14 -8.18 2.45 14.87
C GLY A 14 -9.12 2.59 16.06
N PHE A 15 -9.57 3.81 16.33
CA PHE A 15 -10.50 4.13 17.42
C PHE A 15 -11.87 3.44 17.26
N ASP A 16 -12.21 3.08 16.04
CA ASP A 16 -13.41 2.33 15.64
C ASP A 16 -13.24 0.80 15.78
N GLY A 17 -12.11 0.33 16.29
CA GLY A 17 -11.80 -1.08 16.46
C GLY A 17 -11.38 -1.80 15.17
N ARG A 18 -11.34 -1.10 14.03
CA ARG A 18 -10.92 -1.69 12.75
C ARG A 18 -9.40 -1.83 12.70
N THR A 19 -8.94 -2.98 12.22
CA THR A 19 -7.51 -3.27 12.10
C THR A 19 -7.04 -3.10 10.66
N THR A 20 -5.92 -2.42 10.49
CA THR A 20 -5.17 -2.31 9.24
C THR A 20 -3.83 -3.02 9.40
N ALA A 21 -3.45 -3.85 8.44
CA ALA A 21 -2.14 -4.50 8.37
C ALA A 21 -1.37 -4.04 7.12
N TYR A 22 -0.04 -4.09 7.24
CA TYR A 22 0.89 -3.57 6.25
C TYR A 22 1.98 -4.58 5.95
N ARG A 23 2.29 -4.76 4.66
CA ARG A 23 3.41 -5.59 4.20
C ARG A 23 4.37 -4.76 3.37
N TYR A 24 5.66 -5.03 3.56
CA TYR A 24 6.74 -4.29 2.92
C TYR A 24 7.66 -5.21 2.15
N ASP A 25 8.37 -4.65 1.18
CA ASP A 25 9.51 -5.31 0.57
C ASP A 25 10.76 -5.24 1.47
N LEU A 26 11.87 -5.85 1.00
CA LEU A 26 13.15 -5.87 1.72
C LEU A 26 13.77 -4.48 1.91
N THR A 27 13.35 -3.48 1.13
CA THR A 27 13.81 -2.08 1.22
C THR A 27 12.89 -1.22 2.08
N GLY A 28 11.82 -1.80 2.65
CA GLY A 28 10.86 -1.11 3.49
C GLY A 28 9.77 -0.36 2.72
N GLN A 29 9.62 -0.58 1.42
CA GLN A 29 8.54 0.02 0.65
C GLN A 29 7.26 -0.80 0.81
N LEU A 30 6.14 -0.11 1.02
CA LEU A 30 4.83 -0.76 1.19
C LEU A 30 4.41 -1.47 -0.10
N LEU A 31 4.14 -2.78 0.01
CA LEU A 31 3.63 -3.64 -1.06
C LEU A 31 2.12 -3.82 -0.96
N GLU A 32 1.60 -3.95 0.26
CA GLU A 32 0.20 -4.29 0.50
C GLU A 32 -0.30 -3.62 1.78
N LYS A 33 -1.51 -3.07 1.71
CA LYS A 33 -2.31 -2.65 2.86
C LYS A 33 -3.57 -3.50 2.88
N SER A 34 -3.84 -4.19 3.97
CA SER A 34 -5.11 -4.89 4.17
C SER A 34 -5.88 -4.29 5.33
N GLU A 35 -7.19 -4.14 5.16
CA GLU A 35 -8.09 -3.57 6.16
C GLU A 35 -9.40 -4.36 6.17
N LEU A 36 -10.04 -4.44 7.34
CA LEU A 36 -11.37 -5.05 7.46
C LEU A 36 -12.44 -4.05 7.01
N GLY A 37 -13.10 -4.37 5.91
CA GLY A 37 -14.24 -3.62 5.39
C GLY A 37 -15.45 -3.73 6.30
N GLU A 38 -16.42 -2.83 6.13
CA GLU A 38 -17.60 -2.74 7.01
C GLU A 38 -18.47 -4.00 7.01
N GLN A 39 -18.41 -4.78 5.93
CA GLN A 39 -19.13 -6.04 5.76
C GLN A 39 -18.31 -7.27 6.21
N GLY A 40 -17.17 -7.07 6.88
CA GLY A 40 -16.27 -8.13 7.34
C GLY A 40 -15.36 -8.72 6.25
N GLY A 41 -15.46 -8.24 5.01
CA GLY A 41 -14.56 -8.61 3.92
C GLY A 41 -13.19 -7.93 4.05
N GLU A 42 -12.12 -8.62 3.67
CA GLU A 42 -10.78 -8.04 3.60
C GLU A 42 -10.68 -7.12 2.37
N LEU A 43 -10.32 -5.87 2.59
CA LEU A 43 -10.05 -4.90 1.54
C LEU A 43 -8.54 -4.80 1.37
N ILE A 44 -8.04 -5.22 0.20
CA ILE A 44 -6.60 -5.25 -0.07
C ILE A 44 -6.23 -4.21 -1.12
N THR A 45 -5.33 -3.30 -0.77
CA THR A 45 -4.70 -2.38 -1.72
C THR A 45 -3.25 -2.78 -1.94
N ARG A 46 -2.85 -2.94 -3.21
CA ARG A 46 -1.47 -3.32 -3.59
C ARG A 46 -0.75 -2.18 -4.30
N TYR A 47 0.55 -2.11 -4.09
CA TYR A 47 1.42 -1.08 -4.63
C TYR A 47 2.59 -1.73 -5.37
N GLN A 48 2.88 -1.23 -6.56
CA GLN A 48 4.05 -1.63 -7.35
C GLN A 48 4.87 -0.41 -7.68
N ARG A 49 6.18 -0.54 -7.56
CA ARG A 49 7.13 0.55 -7.75
C ARG A 49 8.19 0.17 -8.76
N ASP A 50 8.74 1.17 -9.44
CA ASP A 50 9.90 0.99 -10.29
C ASP A 50 11.20 0.89 -9.47
N ALA A 51 12.33 0.69 -10.15
CA ALA A 51 13.64 0.59 -9.51
C ALA A 51 14.09 1.88 -8.78
N MET A 52 13.43 3.02 -9.04
CA MET A 52 13.67 4.30 -8.38
C MET A 52 12.72 4.51 -7.18
N GLY A 53 11.89 3.52 -6.85
CA GLY A 53 10.92 3.57 -5.74
C GLY A 53 9.65 4.37 -6.06
N ARG A 54 9.46 4.79 -7.31
CA ARG A 54 8.28 5.55 -7.74
C ARG A 54 7.11 4.60 -7.96
N LEU A 55 5.92 4.97 -7.49
CA LEU A 55 4.72 4.16 -7.65
C LEU A 55 4.34 4.10 -9.13
N ILE A 56 4.25 2.91 -9.71
CA ILE A 56 3.82 2.72 -11.11
C ILE A 56 2.44 2.09 -11.21
N HIS A 57 2.02 1.31 -10.20
CA HIS A 57 0.66 0.79 -10.12
C HIS A 57 0.13 0.78 -8.69
N LYS A 58 -1.16 1.11 -8.55
CA LYS A 58 -1.95 0.90 -7.35
C LYS A 58 -3.18 0.06 -7.71
N THR A 59 -3.31 -1.11 -7.13
CA THR A 59 -4.50 -1.98 -7.28
C THR A 59 -5.40 -1.78 -6.07
N LEU A 60 -6.64 -1.36 -6.30
CA LEU A 60 -7.65 -1.15 -5.27
C LEU A 60 -8.36 -2.47 -4.89
N PRO A 61 -9.10 -2.51 -3.77
CA PRO A 61 -9.80 -3.72 -3.32
C PRO A 61 -10.82 -4.28 -4.32
N ASP A 62 -11.40 -3.43 -5.16
CA ASP A 62 -12.33 -3.81 -6.24
C ASP A 62 -11.63 -4.35 -7.49
N GLY A 63 -10.29 -4.42 -7.48
CA GLY A 63 -9.48 -4.85 -8.60
C GLY A 63 -9.14 -3.74 -9.60
N GLN A 64 -9.65 -2.51 -9.41
CA GLN A 64 -9.29 -1.38 -10.25
C GLN A 64 -7.79 -1.09 -10.10
N GLN A 65 -7.11 -0.98 -11.24
CA GLN A 65 -5.69 -0.62 -11.29
C GLN A 65 -5.53 0.82 -11.78
N ILE A 66 -4.82 1.61 -10.99
CA ILE A 66 -4.42 2.98 -11.31
C ILE A 66 -2.95 2.92 -11.72
N ALA A 67 -2.61 3.49 -12.89
CA ALA A 67 -1.27 3.44 -13.45
C ALA A 67 -0.65 4.84 -13.44
N TYR A 68 0.53 4.93 -12.85
CA TYR A 68 1.23 6.20 -12.71
C TYR A 68 2.38 6.24 -13.70
N ARG A 69 2.47 7.31 -14.49
CA ARG A 69 3.58 7.53 -15.43
C ARG A 69 4.38 8.76 -15.04
N TYR A 70 5.68 8.69 -15.30
CA TYR A 70 6.61 9.77 -15.02
C TYR A 70 7.33 10.18 -16.30
N ASP A 71 7.57 11.47 -16.43
CA ASP A 71 8.36 12.01 -17.53
C ASP A 71 9.87 11.79 -17.34
N GLY A 72 10.67 12.24 -18.31
CA GLY A 72 12.14 12.14 -18.28
C GLY A 72 12.80 12.96 -17.16
N HIS A 73 12.08 13.89 -16.53
CA HIS A 73 12.54 14.66 -15.37
C HIS A 73 12.10 14.00 -14.04
N GLY A 74 11.39 12.88 -14.12
CA GLY A 74 10.88 12.14 -12.97
C GLY A 74 9.64 12.75 -12.35
N GLN A 75 8.96 13.68 -13.03
CA GLN A 75 7.72 14.29 -12.57
C GLN A 75 6.53 13.41 -12.98
N LEU A 76 5.50 13.37 -12.13
CA LEU A 76 4.27 12.62 -12.44
C LEU A 76 3.56 13.26 -13.64
N SER A 77 3.39 12.50 -14.71
CA SER A 77 2.78 12.97 -15.95
C SER A 77 1.35 12.46 -16.15
N GLU A 78 0.98 11.32 -15.53
CA GLU A 78 -0.32 10.69 -15.72
C GLU A 78 -0.71 9.80 -14.53
N VAL A 79 -2.02 9.64 -14.30
CA VAL A 79 -2.68 8.76 -13.33
C VAL A 79 -3.83 8.02 -14.01
#